data_AF-A0A3M1GG11-F1
#
_entry.id   AF-A0A3M1GG11-F1
#
_cell.length_a   1.000
_cell.length_b   1.000
_cell.length_c   1.000
_cell.angle_alpha   90.00
_cell.angle_beta   90.00
_cell.angle_gamma   90.00
#
_symmetry.space_group_name_H-M   'P 1'
#
loop_
_entity.id
_entity.type
_entity.pdbx_description
1 polymer ?
#
loop_
_entity_poly.entity_id
_entity_poly.type
_entity_poly.pdbx_seq_one_letter_code
_entity_poly.pdbx_strand_id
1 'polypeptide(L)'
;AELLEEGVYLQEARGDLDAAIEVFRRIVASDQAGRARAAEAQYRLALCYERKGDKARAAEAFEALVRDYPDQARWIEAAAAHLPRPFAPVAMPWADGEETIMKMRLPTGYTVGFITYRSEKVEVDGRTLWRLTNRTLGNAEVVTMLEVDPDTGRPVFGYATGSGAEFGEISYWFEGESVKMRFGGEETPRRTGIAEGTIDNLQAQYLVRQLPLEPGFSTEQQVFVYLSGTTIPVVFEVMGIEEVTVPLGTFRCAHVEVRLAGQTQHFYVTADESRRFIKLKVGEVEIEAVGFAIRERGETYRVENDTVGFALEVPGDWTAIDLSGINGHQGRARILLRDGWRPGEIVVNARVHEQPADDDAARAREVADAHVDSLAKKLGVVVDPDSWRSFAVDAGAAVSCRGTIGAESGGQRLATTVVHGGNRTLIFTLYGAAEWVERNAPRLDAVARTARFLER
;
A
#
# COMPACT_ATOMS: atom_id res chain seq x y z
N ALA A 1 -34.62 5.16 41.56
CA ALA A 1 -34.86 6.33 40.70
C ALA A 1 -33.75 7.33 40.95
N GLU A 2 -33.55 7.71 42.22
CA GLU A 2 -32.49 8.61 42.70
C GLU A 2 -31.10 8.34 42.11
N LEU A 3 -30.58 7.10 42.13
CA LEU A 3 -29.24 6.82 41.58
C LEU A 3 -29.13 7.05 40.07
N LEU A 4 -30.18 6.74 39.30
CA LEU A 4 -30.14 6.95 37.85
C LEU A 4 -30.16 8.45 37.53
N GLU A 5 -31.00 9.21 38.23
CA GLU A 5 -31.08 10.67 38.12
C GLU A 5 -29.76 11.34 38.54
N GLU A 6 -29.13 10.85 39.63
CA GLU A 6 -27.80 11.30 40.07
C GLU A 6 -26.74 11.05 38.99
N GLY A 7 -26.68 9.84 38.44
CA GLY A 7 -25.74 9.50 37.37
C GLY A 7 -25.94 10.37 36.13
N VAL A 8 -27.18 10.62 35.73
CA VAL A 8 -27.51 11.52 34.61
C VAL A 8 -27.11 12.96 34.90
N TYR A 9 -27.35 13.46 36.11
CA TYR A 9 -26.92 14.80 36.51
C TYR A 9 -25.39 14.94 36.46
N LEU A 10 -24.66 13.94 36.96
CA LEU A 10 -23.20 13.91 36.89
C LEU A 10 -22.70 13.89 35.44
N GLN A 11 -23.31 13.05 34.59
CA GLN A 11 -22.97 12.89 33.17
C GLN A 11 -23.24 14.15 32.34
N GLU A 12 -24.46 14.69 32.41
CA GLU A 12 -24.93 15.72 31.48
C GLU A 12 -24.79 17.14 32.02
N ALA A 13 -25.00 17.35 33.32
CA ALA A 13 -24.99 18.70 33.90
C ALA A 13 -23.62 19.08 34.46
N ARG A 14 -22.93 18.16 35.13
CA ARG A 14 -21.58 18.42 35.68
C ARG A 14 -20.45 18.04 34.74
N GLY A 15 -20.69 17.14 33.78
CA GLY A 15 -19.64 16.55 32.96
C GLY A 15 -18.65 15.70 33.77
N ASP A 16 -19.01 15.29 34.98
CA ASP A 16 -18.20 14.45 35.85
C ASP A 16 -18.39 12.98 35.45
N LEU A 17 -17.71 12.59 34.37
CA LEU A 17 -17.85 11.27 33.76
C LEU A 17 -17.36 10.16 34.69
N ASP A 18 -16.35 10.42 35.52
CA ASP A 18 -15.82 9.44 36.47
C ASP A 18 -16.84 9.12 37.58
N ALA A 19 -17.42 10.15 38.19
CA ALA A 19 -18.48 9.94 39.18
C ALA A 19 -19.72 9.27 38.55
N ALA A 20 -20.11 9.68 37.33
CA ALA A 20 -21.22 9.06 36.61
C ALA A 20 -20.98 7.58 36.32
N ILE A 21 -19.76 7.20 35.90
CA ILE A 21 -19.37 5.80 35.65
C ILE A 21 -19.55 4.95 36.92
N GLU A 22 -19.11 5.42 38.07
CA GLU A 22 -19.25 4.70 39.34
C GLU A 22 -20.72 4.51 39.73
N VAL A 23 -21.55 5.53 39.50
CA VAL A 23 -22.99 5.45 39.76
C VAL A 23 -23.66 4.45 38.81
N PHE A 24 -23.39 4.51 37.50
CA PHE A 24 -24.01 3.59 36.54
C PHE A 24 -23.56 2.14 36.75
N ARG A 25 -22.28 1.89 37.05
CA ARG A 25 -21.77 0.56 37.42
C ARG A 25 -22.52 -0.05 38.60
N ARG A 26 -22.79 0.76 39.63
CA ARG A 26 -23.58 0.32 40.80
C ARG A 26 -25.02 -0.05 40.42
N ILE A 27 -25.64 0.67 39.50
CA ILE A 27 -27.01 0.37 39.04
C ILE A 27 -27.02 -0.94 38.26
N VAL A 28 -26.07 -1.13 37.34
CA VAL A 28 -25.94 -2.34 36.53
C VAL A 28 -25.66 -3.57 37.40
N ALA A 29 -24.84 -3.43 38.45
CA ALA A 29 -24.50 -4.52 39.37
C ALA A 29 -25.59 -4.83 40.41
N SER A 30 -26.69 -4.07 40.45
CA SER A 30 -27.73 -4.22 41.47
C SER A 30 -28.88 -5.10 41.00
N ASP A 31 -29.10 -6.23 41.67
CA ASP A 31 -30.27 -7.10 41.43
C ASP A 31 -31.62 -6.43 41.75
N GLN A 32 -31.59 -5.31 42.48
CA GLN A 32 -32.79 -4.52 42.81
C GLN A 32 -33.14 -3.50 41.73
N ALA A 33 -32.25 -3.27 40.76
CA ALA A 33 -32.54 -2.40 39.63
C ALA A 33 -33.50 -3.11 38.67
N GLY A 34 -34.68 -2.51 38.44
CA GLY A 34 -35.57 -2.99 37.40
C GLY A 34 -34.86 -2.97 36.04
N ARG A 35 -35.09 -4.01 35.22
CA ARG A 35 -34.40 -4.27 33.95
C ARG A 35 -34.28 -3.05 33.02
N ALA A 36 -35.34 -2.25 32.91
CA ALA A 36 -35.34 -1.02 32.11
C ALA A 36 -34.34 0.04 32.62
N ARG A 37 -34.19 0.18 33.94
CA ARG A 37 -33.22 1.11 34.56
C ARG A 37 -31.79 0.60 34.43
N ALA A 38 -31.60 -0.71 34.57
CA ALA A 38 -30.29 -1.33 34.38
C ALA A 38 -29.81 -1.18 32.93
N ALA A 39 -30.71 -1.37 31.95
CA ALA A 39 -30.42 -1.13 30.54
C ALA A 39 -30.10 0.35 30.24
N GLU A 40 -30.85 1.31 30.80
CA GLU A 40 -30.52 2.74 30.65
C GLU A 40 -29.15 3.08 31.27
N ALA A 41 -28.88 2.57 32.48
CA ALA A 41 -27.59 2.78 33.13
C ALA A 41 -26.44 2.17 32.33
N GLN A 42 -26.63 0.98 31.75
CA GLN A 42 -25.64 0.34 30.89
C GLN A 42 -25.37 1.15 29.62
N TYR A 43 -26.41 1.65 28.95
CA TYR A 43 -26.27 2.55 27.79
C TYR A 43 -25.48 3.82 28.16
N ARG A 44 -25.82 4.46 29.27
CA ARG A 44 -25.16 5.70 29.73
C ARG A 44 -23.74 5.47 30.21
N LEU A 45 -23.45 4.32 30.80
CA LEU A 45 -22.11 3.89 31.14
C LEU A 45 -21.23 3.82 29.89
N ALA A 46 -21.74 3.23 28.81
CA ALA A 46 -21.05 3.17 27.52
C ALA A 46 -20.77 4.58 26.95
N LEU A 47 -21.77 5.48 26.97
CA LEU A 47 -21.60 6.88 26.56
C LEU A 47 -20.56 7.62 27.40
N CYS A 48 -20.48 7.36 28.71
CA CYS A 48 -19.43 7.96 29.55
C CYS A 48 -18.04 7.50 29.11
N TYR A 49 -17.84 6.21 28.81
CA TYR A 49 -16.56 5.72 28.27
C TYR A 49 -16.22 6.34 26.93
N GLU A 50 -17.20 6.45 26.02
CA GLU A 50 -17.03 7.06 24.70
C GLU A 50 -16.61 8.54 24.81
N ARG A 51 -17.30 9.32 25.66
CA ARG A 51 -16.95 10.74 25.93
C ARG A 51 -15.57 10.91 26.57
N LYS A 52 -15.06 9.89 27.27
CA LYS A 52 -13.68 9.86 27.80
C LYS A 52 -12.65 9.42 26.75
N GLY A 53 -13.07 9.02 25.56
CA GLY A 53 -12.20 8.45 24.53
C GLY A 53 -11.83 6.97 24.76
N ASP A 54 -12.40 6.31 25.76
CA ASP A 54 -12.18 4.89 26.04
C ASP A 54 -13.09 4.02 25.15
N LYS A 55 -12.81 4.02 23.84
CA LYS A 55 -13.63 3.33 22.83
C LYS A 55 -13.77 1.83 23.11
N ALA A 56 -12.75 1.19 23.68
CA ALA A 56 -12.77 -0.25 24.00
C ALA A 56 -13.81 -0.57 25.08
N ARG A 57 -13.81 0.16 26.20
CA ARG A 57 -14.82 -0.02 27.25
C ARG A 57 -16.20 0.43 26.82
N ALA A 58 -16.29 1.45 25.96
CA ALA A 58 -17.57 1.87 25.39
C ALA A 58 -18.22 0.74 24.58
N ALA A 59 -17.46 0.13 23.65
CA ALA A 59 -17.92 -1.00 22.84
C ALA A 59 -18.34 -2.18 23.72
N GLU A 60 -17.51 -2.60 24.68
CA GLU A 60 -17.83 -3.68 25.63
C GLU A 60 -19.14 -3.39 26.38
N ALA A 61 -19.35 -2.15 26.81
CA ALA A 61 -20.56 -1.76 27.53
C ALA A 61 -21.81 -1.75 26.62
N PHE A 62 -21.70 -1.31 25.37
CA PHE A 62 -22.79 -1.39 24.38
C PHE A 62 -23.10 -2.84 23.97
N GLU A 63 -22.09 -3.68 23.78
CA GLU A 63 -22.27 -5.11 23.48
C GLU A 63 -22.93 -5.84 24.65
N ALA A 64 -22.51 -5.53 25.88
CA ALA A 64 -23.17 -6.06 27.08
C ALA A 64 -24.64 -5.63 27.18
N LEU A 65 -24.97 -4.39 26.78
CA LEU A 65 -26.35 -3.95 26.68
C LEU A 65 -27.16 -4.81 25.70
N VAL A 66 -26.60 -5.10 24.52
CA VAL A 66 -27.25 -5.94 23.50
C VAL A 66 -27.44 -7.37 23.97
N ARG A 67 -26.43 -7.94 24.62
CA ARG A 67 -26.43 -9.32 25.12
C ARG A 67 -27.37 -9.51 26.32
N ASP A 68 -27.30 -8.62 27.29
CA ASP A 68 -27.91 -8.82 28.62
C ASP A 68 -29.33 -8.24 28.69
N TYR A 69 -29.68 -7.30 27.81
CA TYR A 69 -30.99 -6.63 27.77
C TYR A 69 -31.65 -6.59 26.37
N PRO A 70 -31.69 -7.70 25.61
CA PRO A 70 -32.17 -7.71 24.21
C PRO A 70 -33.65 -7.31 24.05
N ASP A 71 -34.44 -7.37 25.13
CA ASP A 71 -35.85 -6.98 25.19
C ASP A 71 -36.07 -5.46 25.35
N GLN A 72 -35.01 -4.69 25.63
CA GLN A 72 -35.10 -3.25 25.89
C GLN A 72 -34.91 -2.43 24.60
N ALA A 73 -35.84 -2.59 23.66
CA ALA A 73 -35.75 -2.11 22.27
C ALA A 73 -35.22 -0.68 22.12
N ARG A 74 -35.69 0.28 22.92
CA ARG A 74 -35.23 1.68 22.89
C ARG A 74 -33.72 1.82 23.06
N TRP A 75 -33.16 1.10 24.03
CA TRP A 75 -31.73 1.19 24.34
C TRP A 75 -30.88 0.37 23.38
N ILE A 76 -31.42 -0.74 22.87
CA ILE A 76 -30.80 -1.56 21.82
C ILE A 76 -30.68 -0.76 20.52
N GLU A 77 -31.75 -0.09 20.09
CA GLU A 77 -31.76 0.76 18.91
C GLU A 77 -30.77 1.93 19.06
N ALA A 78 -30.74 2.57 20.23
CA ALA A 78 -29.78 3.62 20.52
C ALA A 78 -28.33 3.10 20.50
N ALA A 79 -28.05 1.93 21.05
CA ALA A 79 -26.72 1.32 21.07
C ALA A 79 -26.25 0.87 19.68
N ALA A 80 -27.16 0.44 18.80
CA ALA A 80 -26.84 0.01 17.44
C ALA A 80 -26.16 1.11 16.61
N ALA A 81 -26.41 2.38 16.91
CA ALA A 81 -25.75 3.52 16.26
C ALA A 81 -24.26 3.68 16.66
N HIS A 82 -23.82 3.06 17.76
CA HIS A 82 -22.45 3.13 18.28
C HIS A 82 -21.65 1.84 18.06
N LEU A 83 -22.29 0.78 17.52
CA LEU A 83 -21.67 -0.51 17.28
C LEU A 83 -21.35 -0.72 15.80
N PRO A 84 -20.30 -1.48 15.47
CA PRO A 84 -20.04 -1.90 14.10
C PRO A 84 -21.25 -2.66 13.54
N ARG A 85 -21.68 -2.29 12.32
CA ARG A 85 -22.75 -2.97 11.60
C ARG A 85 -22.21 -3.84 10.47
N PRO A 86 -22.90 -4.93 10.09
CA PRO A 86 -22.52 -5.74 8.95
C PRO A 86 -22.39 -4.88 7.70
N PHE A 87 -21.31 -5.11 6.95
CA PHE A 87 -21.06 -4.43 5.69
C PHE A 87 -20.55 -5.43 4.67
N ALA A 88 -21.18 -5.42 3.49
CA ALA A 88 -20.72 -6.10 2.31
C ALA A 88 -20.55 -5.06 1.20
N PRO A 89 -19.38 -4.98 0.56
CA PRO A 89 -19.20 -4.12 -0.60
C PRO A 89 -20.19 -4.41 -1.72
N VAL A 90 -20.78 -3.36 -2.29
CA VAL A 90 -21.75 -3.50 -3.39
C VAL A 90 -21.11 -3.22 -4.76
N ALA A 91 -20.07 -2.39 -4.80
CA ALA A 91 -19.33 -2.06 -6.02
C ALA A 91 -17.87 -1.72 -5.72
N MET A 92 -17.00 -2.01 -6.68
CA MET A 92 -15.60 -1.63 -6.65
C MET A 92 -15.44 -0.25 -7.31
N PRO A 93 -15.10 0.82 -6.57
CA PRO A 93 -14.98 2.18 -7.13
C PRO A 93 -13.66 2.39 -7.90
N TRP A 94 -12.99 1.30 -8.27
CA TRP A 94 -11.65 1.34 -8.85
C TRP A 94 -11.74 1.43 -10.37
N ALA A 95 -10.86 2.22 -10.99
CA ALA A 95 -10.67 2.18 -12.43
C ALA A 95 -9.65 1.10 -12.81
N ASP A 96 -9.84 0.49 -13.98
CA ASP A 96 -8.89 -0.47 -14.54
C ASP A 96 -7.58 0.25 -14.92
N GLY A 97 -6.45 -0.22 -14.41
CA GLY A 97 -5.15 0.40 -14.59
C GLY A 97 -4.89 1.60 -13.67
N GLU A 98 -5.75 1.84 -12.67
CA GLU A 98 -5.55 2.93 -11.71
C GLU A 98 -4.30 2.72 -10.85
N GLU A 99 -3.55 3.81 -10.65
CA GLU A 99 -2.35 3.89 -9.84
C GLU A 99 -2.39 5.13 -8.93
N THR A 100 -1.96 4.94 -7.69
CA THR A 100 -1.67 6.02 -6.74
C THR A 100 -0.27 5.83 -6.17
N ILE A 101 0.58 6.83 -6.36
CA ILE A 101 1.92 6.90 -5.78
C ILE A 101 1.85 7.83 -4.57
N MET A 102 2.28 7.32 -3.41
CA MET A 102 2.30 8.05 -2.15
C MET A 102 3.72 8.12 -1.60
N LYS A 103 4.06 9.23 -0.95
CA LYS A 103 5.36 9.48 -0.34
C LYS A 103 5.25 9.43 1.17
N MET A 104 6.07 8.60 1.80
CA MET A 104 6.14 8.42 3.26
C MET A 104 7.14 9.40 3.86
N ARG A 105 6.71 10.15 4.89
CA ARG A 105 7.53 11.13 5.59
C ARG A 105 7.40 11.02 7.10
N LEU A 106 8.51 11.27 7.79
CA LEU A 106 8.52 11.50 9.23
C LEU A 106 8.07 12.93 9.55
N PRO A 107 7.72 13.24 10.83
CA PRO A 107 7.37 14.59 11.24
C PRO A 107 8.46 15.64 10.97
N THR A 108 9.72 15.20 10.86
CA THR A 108 10.86 16.06 10.48
C THR A 108 10.84 16.52 9.02
N GLY A 109 9.90 16.01 8.20
CA GLY A 109 9.85 16.20 6.75
C GLY A 109 10.76 15.24 5.97
N TYR A 110 11.56 14.44 6.66
CA TYR A 110 12.44 13.45 6.03
C TYR A 110 11.62 12.39 5.29
N THR A 111 11.93 12.17 4.01
CA THR A 111 11.28 11.15 3.18
C THR A 111 11.91 9.80 3.49
N VAL A 112 11.10 8.87 4.01
CA VAL A 112 11.53 7.51 4.34
C VAL A 112 11.20 6.50 3.24
N GLY A 113 10.37 6.88 2.26
CA GLY A 113 10.05 6.00 1.15
C GLY A 113 8.79 6.33 0.37
N PHE A 114 8.31 5.36 -0.39
CA PHE A 114 7.09 5.45 -1.20
C PHE A 114 6.19 4.23 -1.03
N ILE A 115 4.91 4.42 -1.27
CA ILE A 115 3.94 3.35 -1.42
C ILE A 115 3.25 3.53 -2.77
N THR A 116 3.14 2.47 -3.55
CA THR A 116 2.33 2.46 -4.77
C THR A 116 1.15 1.53 -4.58
N TYR A 117 -0.06 2.04 -4.81
CA TYR A 117 -1.28 1.26 -4.93
C TYR A 117 -1.66 1.16 -6.40
N ARG A 118 -1.95 -0.04 -6.89
CA ARG A 118 -2.46 -0.27 -8.24
C ARG A 118 -3.64 -1.22 -8.23
N SER A 119 -4.66 -0.93 -9.03
CA SER A 119 -5.79 -1.81 -9.31
C SER A 119 -5.96 -1.99 -10.80
N GLU A 120 -6.07 -3.24 -11.26
CA GLU A 120 -6.24 -3.56 -12.68
C GLU A 120 -7.07 -4.84 -12.84
N LYS A 121 -7.75 -4.98 -13.97
CA LYS A 121 -8.42 -6.23 -14.33
C LYS A 121 -7.43 -7.17 -14.99
N VAL A 122 -7.53 -8.45 -14.66
CA VAL A 122 -6.67 -9.50 -15.20
C VAL A 122 -7.49 -10.72 -15.57
N GLU A 123 -7.07 -11.40 -16.62
CA GLU A 123 -7.61 -12.71 -17.01
C GLU A 123 -6.75 -13.81 -16.39
N VAL A 124 -7.35 -14.65 -15.55
CA VAL A 124 -6.70 -15.79 -14.89
C VAL A 124 -7.61 -17.01 -15.07
N ASP A 125 -7.09 -18.05 -15.73
CA ASP A 125 -7.82 -19.30 -16.00
C ASP A 125 -9.21 -19.08 -16.65
N GLY A 126 -9.32 -18.07 -17.52
CA GLY A 126 -10.55 -17.72 -18.24
C GLY A 126 -11.58 -16.93 -17.40
N ARG A 127 -11.17 -16.42 -16.23
CA ARG A 127 -11.98 -15.54 -15.38
C ARG A 127 -11.34 -14.15 -15.31
N THR A 128 -12.18 -13.12 -15.42
CA THR A 128 -11.79 -11.74 -15.12
C THR A 128 -11.76 -11.54 -13.60
N LEU A 129 -10.62 -11.12 -13.07
CA LEU A 129 -10.42 -10.80 -11.65
C LEU A 129 -9.91 -9.37 -11.49
N TRP A 130 -10.17 -8.74 -10.34
CA TRP A 130 -9.44 -7.55 -9.93
C TRP A 130 -8.11 -7.97 -9.31
N ARG A 131 -7.00 -7.42 -9.81
CA ARG A 131 -5.70 -7.50 -9.17
C ARG A 131 -5.38 -6.18 -8.47
N LEU A 132 -5.28 -6.26 -7.15
CA LEU A 132 -4.81 -5.20 -6.28
C LEU A 132 -3.34 -5.42 -5.98
N THR A 133 -2.54 -4.37 -6.09
CA THR A 133 -1.12 -4.39 -5.73
C THR A 133 -0.82 -3.26 -4.77
N ASN A 134 0.00 -3.57 -3.76
CA ASN A 134 0.70 -2.61 -2.93
C ASN A 134 2.20 -2.87 -3.05
N ARG A 135 2.98 -1.82 -3.32
CA ARG A 135 4.44 -1.89 -3.28
C ARG A 135 4.95 -0.80 -2.36
N THR A 136 5.54 -1.20 -1.25
CA THR A 136 6.16 -0.30 -0.28
C THR A 136 7.68 -0.32 -0.48
N LEU A 137 8.25 0.86 -0.68
CA LEU A 137 9.67 1.10 -0.85
C LEU A 137 10.16 1.93 0.34
N GLY A 138 10.80 1.30 1.32
CA GLY A 138 11.45 1.99 2.44
C GLY A 138 12.87 1.48 2.63
N ASN A 139 13.22 1.13 3.87
CA ASN A 139 14.47 0.40 4.15
C ASN A 139 14.52 -0.97 3.46
N ALA A 140 13.35 -1.59 3.31
CA ALA A 140 13.11 -2.82 2.55
C ALA A 140 12.04 -2.54 1.50
N GLU A 141 12.07 -3.28 0.39
CA GLU A 141 10.99 -3.28 -0.58
C GLU A 141 10.05 -4.43 -0.27
N VAL A 142 8.77 -4.16 -0.05
CA VAL A 142 7.72 -5.18 0.16
C VAL A 142 6.68 -5.03 -0.93
N VAL A 143 6.29 -6.14 -1.54
CA VAL A 143 5.24 -6.20 -2.55
C VAL A 143 4.17 -7.17 -2.09
N THR A 144 2.92 -6.72 -2.12
CA THR A 144 1.75 -7.56 -1.88
C THR A 144 0.81 -7.43 -3.06
N MET A 145 0.31 -8.56 -3.55
CA MET A 145 -0.65 -8.65 -4.64
C MET A 145 -1.80 -9.53 -4.19
N LEU A 146 -3.02 -9.12 -4.53
CA LEU A 146 -4.24 -9.86 -4.25
C LEU A 146 -5.13 -9.86 -5.48
N GLU A 147 -5.67 -11.03 -5.81
CA GLU A 147 -6.74 -11.20 -6.77
C GLU A 147 -8.08 -11.36 -6.04
N VAL A 148 -9.07 -10.60 -6.50
CA VAL A 148 -10.42 -10.54 -5.92
C VAL A 148 -11.43 -10.78 -7.04
N ASP A 149 -12.41 -11.62 -6.74
CA ASP A 149 -13.53 -11.87 -7.63
C ASP A 149 -14.41 -10.60 -7.73
N PRO A 150 -14.68 -10.07 -8.93
CA PRO A 150 -15.33 -8.77 -9.10
C PRO A 150 -16.81 -8.78 -8.72
N ASP A 151 -17.48 -9.94 -8.80
CA ASP A 151 -18.91 -10.06 -8.57
C ASP A 151 -19.22 -10.28 -7.08
N THR A 152 -18.39 -11.09 -6.42
CA THR A 152 -18.60 -11.47 -5.02
C THR A 152 -17.75 -10.66 -4.04
N GLY A 153 -16.70 -9.99 -4.54
CA GLY A 153 -15.70 -9.34 -3.70
C GLY A 153 -14.87 -10.32 -2.86
N ARG A 154 -14.92 -11.62 -3.12
CA ARG A 154 -14.15 -12.61 -2.34
C ARG A 154 -12.68 -12.64 -2.80
N PRO A 155 -11.71 -12.68 -1.87
CA PRO A 155 -10.32 -12.90 -2.24
C PRO A 155 -10.15 -14.32 -2.85
N VAL A 156 -9.28 -14.45 -3.83
CA VAL A 156 -9.04 -15.70 -4.57
C VAL A 156 -7.61 -16.18 -4.35
N PHE A 157 -6.64 -15.32 -4.65
CA PHE A 157 -5.22 -15.62 -4.58
C PHE A 157 -4.45 -14.40 -4.13
N GLY A 158 -3.47 -14.58 -3.26
CA GLY A 158 -2.54 -13.54 -2.89
C GLY A 158 -1.10 -13.99 -2.95
N TYR A 159 -0.22 -13.02 -3.15
CA TYR A 159 1.21 -13.19 -3.20
C TYR A 159 1.88 -12.04 -2.44
N ALA A 160 2.91 -12.34 -1.67
CA ALA A 160 3.74 -11.35 -1.02
C ALA A 160 5.22 -11.71 -1.10
N THR A 161 6.08 -10.71 -1.19
CA THR A 161 7.53 -10.87 -1.15
C THR A 161 8.19 -9.60 -0.60
N GLY A 162 9.39 -9.72 -0.02
CA GLY A 162 10.12 -8.56 0.50
C GLY A 162 11.63 -8.69 0.40
N SER A 163 12.31 -7.66 -0.11
CA SER A 163 13.78 -7.59 -0.08
C SER A 163 14.24 -7.26 1.33
N GLY A 164 14.89 -8.22 2.00
CA GLY A 164 15.33 -8.07 3.39
C GLY A 164 14.23 -8.30 4.44
N ALA A 165 13.04 -8.73 4.05
CA ALA A 165 12.05 -9.20 4.99
C ALA A 165 12.33 -10.67 5.36
N GLU A 166 12.26 -11.01 6.65
CA GLU A 166 12.58 -12.37 7.15
C GLU A 166 11.64 -13.48 6.60
N PHE A 167 10.55 -13.10 5.92
CA PHE A 167 9.47 -14.01 5.51
C PHE A 167 9.55 -14.54 4.07
N GLY A 168 10.49 -14.07 3.24
CA GLY A 168 10.67 -14.56 1.86
C GLY A 168 9.43 -14.36 0.96
N GLU A 169 9.26 -15.24 -0.03
CA GLU A 169 8.04 -15.27 -0.86
C GLU A 169 6.91 -16.02 -0.15
N ILE A 170 5.67 -15.55 -0.28
CA ILE A 170 4.48 -16.21 0.25
C ILE A 170 3.41 -16.20 -0.83
N SER A 171 2.89 -17.38 -1.18
CA SER A 171 1.72 -17.54 -2.04
C SER A 171 0.58 -18.13 -1.22
N TYR A 172 -0.64 -17.59 -1.34
CA TYR A 172 -1.78 -18.06 -0.55
C TYR A 172 -3.07 -18.05 -1.35
N TRP A 173 -3.88 -19.10 -1.19
CA TRP A 173 -5.12 -19.36 -1.92
C TRP A 173 -6.28 -19.45 -0.95
N PHE A 174 -7.33 -18.69 -1.22
CA PHE A 174 -8.58 -18.74 -0.45
C PHE A 174 -9.45 -19.87 -1.02
N GLU A 175 -9.73 -20.87 -0.18
CA GLU A 175 -10.44 -22.10 -0.53
C GLU A 175 -11.62 -22.28 0.43
N GLY A 176 -12.66 -21.47 0.24
CA GLY A 176 -13.84 -21.43 1.10
C GLY A 176 -13.49 -20.95 2.51
N GLU A 177 -13.75 -21.77 3.51
CA GLU A 177 -13.47 -21.49 4.93
C GLU A 177 -12.02 -21.83 5.32
N SER A 178 -11.10 -21.80 4.35
CA SER A 178 -9.68 -22.04 4.63
C SER A 178 -8.77 -21.28 3.69
N VAL A 179 -7.56 -20.99 4.15
CA VAL A 179 -6.48 -20.44 3.33
C VAL A 179 -5.35 -21.45 3.28
N LYS A 180 -4.97 -21.83 2.05
CA LYS A 180 -3.78 -22.63 1.78
C LYS A 180 -2.61 -21.67 1.56
N MET A 181 -1.48 -21.87 2.22
CA MET A 181 -0.33 -20.97 2.15
C MET A 181 0.94 -21.75 1.81
N ARG A 182 1.82 -21.16 1.01
CA ARG A 182 3.14 -21.71 0.70
C ARG A 182 4.18 -20.61 0.90
N PHE A 183 5.12 -20.87 1.79
CA PHE A 183 6.30 -20.03 1.99
C PHE A 183 7.41 -20.47 1.03
N GLY A 184 8.26 -19.53 0.62
CA GLY A 184 9.36 -19.78 -0.31
C GLY A 184 10.30 -20.86 0.24
N GLY A 185 10.64 -21.83 -0.61
CA GLY A 185 11.48 -22.97 -0.21
C GLY A 185 10.74 -24.11 0.49
N GLU A 186 9.46 -23.96 0.85
CA GLU A 186 8.65 -25.05 1.39
C GLU A 186 7.94 -25.83 0.26
N GLU A 187 8.11 -27.16 0.25
CA GLU A 187 7.40 -28.03 -0.70
C GLU A 187 5.92 -28.21 -0.31
N THR A 188 5.64 -28.29 0.98
CA THR A 188 4.30 -28.61 1.49
C THR A 188 3.58 -27.34 1.95
N PRO A 189 2.45 -26.97 1.32
CA PRO A 189 1.67 -25.83 1.77
C PRO A 189 0.97 -26.11 3.10
N ARG A 190 0.83 -25.08 3.93
CA ARG A 190 0.08 -25.09 5.18
C ARG A 190 -1.37 -24.70 4.92
N ARG A 191 -2.30 -25.08 5.80
CA ARG A 191 -3.70 -24.68 5.72
C ARG A 191 -4.17 -24.13 7.06
N THR A 192 -4.85 -23.00 7.03
CA THR A 192 -5.52 -22.41 8.21
C THR A 192 -7.01 -22.28 7.93
N GLY A 193 -7.85 -22.59 8.90
CA GLY A 193 -9.29 -22.32 8.83
C GLY A 193 -9.59 -20.83 9.03
N ILE A 194 -10.55 -20.30 8.29
CA ILE A 194 -11.01 -18.91 8.36
C ILE A 194 -12.54 -18.88 8.42
N ALA A 195 -13.11 -17.83 8.98
CA ALA A 195 -14.56 -17.65 8.99
C ALA A 195 -15.07 -17.26 7.59
N GLU A 196 -16.32 -17.61 7.25
CA GLU A 196 -16.96 -17.11 6.04
C GLU A 196 -16.97 -15.56 6.05
N GLY A 197 -16.69 -14.96 4.89
CA GLY A 197 -16.60 -13.51 4.75
C GLY A 197 -15.27 -12.89 5.18
N THR A 198 -14.29 -13.70 5.60
CA THR A 198 -12.93 -13.20 5.89
C THR A 198 -12.30 -12.60 4.62
N ILE A 199 -11.80 -11.37 4.73
CA ILE A 199 -11.12 -10.64 3.65
C ILE A 199 -9.61 -10.66 3.84
N ASP A 200 -8.85 -10.35 2.78
CA ASP A 200 -7.39 -10.24 2.87
C ASP A 200 -6.92 -8.89 3.46
N ASN A 201 -5.71 -8.86 4.03
CA ASN A 201 -5.11 -7.65 4.59
C ASN A 201 -4.91 -6.51 3.57
N LEU A 202 -4.55 -6.79 2.32
CA LEU A 202 -4.50 -5.76 1.27
C LEU A 202 -5.91 -5.31 0.88
N GLN A 203 -6.86 -6.25 0.82
CA GLN A 203 -8.26 -5.93 0.56
C GLN A 203 -8.84 -4.99 1.60
N ALA A 204 -8.53 -5.21 2.89
CA ALA A 204 -8.92 -4.36 4.00
C ALA A 204 -8.49 -2.90 3.79
N GLN A 205 -7.30 -2.66 3.23
CA GLN A 205 -6.87 -1.29 2.90
C GLN A 205 -7.72 -0.67 1.78
N TYR A 206 -8.11 -1.44 0.77
CA TYR A 206 -8.98 -0.95 -0.31
C TYR A 206 -10.45 -0.81 0.11
N LEU A 207 -10.89 -1.54 1.14
CA LEU A 207 -12.26 -1.49 1.66
C LEU A 207 -12.65 -0.08 2.11
N VAL A 208 -11.71 0.72 2.62
CA VAL A 208 -11.96 2.11 3.05
C VAL A 208 -12.55 2.98 1.92
N ARG A 209 -12.29 2.61 0.65
CA ARG A 209 -12.82 3.29 -0.54
C ARG A 209 -14.29 2.95 -0.81
N GLN A 210 -14.80 1.88 -0.23
CA GLN A 210 -16.13 1.31 -0.49
C GLN A 210 -17.14 1.65 0.61
N LEU A 211 -16.68 2.19 1.75
CA LEU A 211 -17.56 2.49 2.88
C LEU A 211 -18.56 3.61 2.54
N PRO A 212 -19.79 3.54 3.09
CA PRO A 212 -20.69 4.70 3.15
C PRO A 212 -19.99 5.86 3.84
N LEU A 213 -20.09 7.08 3.31
CA LEU A 213 -19.41 8.26 3.86
C LEU A 213 -20.19 8.96 4.98
N GLU A 214 -21.15 8.26 5.57
CA GLU A 214 -21.95 8.73 6.69
C GLU A 214 -21.05 8.85 7.94
N PRO A 215 -20.91 10.03 8.56
CA PRO A 215 -20.18 10.14 9.82
C PRO A 215 -20.77 9.19 10.88
N GLY A 216 -19.89 8.49 11.60
CA GLY A 216 -20.26 7.45 12.56
C GLY A 216 -20.56 6.08 11.94
N PHE A 217 -20.52 5.94 10.61
CA PHE A 217 -20.56 4.60 10.00
C PHE A 217 -19.41 3.75 10.55
N SER A 218 -19.73 2.57 11.07
CA SER A 218 -18.72 1.64 11.59
C SER A 218 -19.01 0.21 11.10
N THR A 219 -17.98 -0.55 10.77
CA THR A 219 -18.08 -1.98 10.46
C THR A 219 -16.86 -2.74 10.96
N GLU A 220 -17.05 -4.00 11.34
CA GLU A 220 -15.98 -4.92 11.69
C GLU A 220 -15.85 -5.98 10.60
N GLN A 221 -14.61 -6.26 10.20
CA GLN A 221 -14.29 -7.30 9.24
C GLN A 221 -13.26 -8.25 9.84
N GLN A 222 -13.42 -9.54 9.55
CA GLN A 222 -12.39 -10.53 9.82
C GLN A 222 -11.35 -10.45 8.71
N VAL A 223 -10.10 -10.14 9.07
CA VAL A 223 -9.01 -9.92 8.12
C VAL A 223 -7.94 -10.98 8.29
N PHE A 224 -7.69 -11.72 7.21
CA PHE A 224 -6.60 -12.68 7.14
C PHE A 224 -5.26 -11.98 6.93
N VAL A 225 -4.30 -12.26 7.83
CA VAL A 225 -2.96 -11.70 7.80
C VAL A 225 -2.00 -12.76 7.28
N TYR A 226 -1.58 -12.64 6.02
CA TYR A 226 -0.72 -13.62 5.35
C TYR A 226 0.64 -13.83 6.04
N LEU A 227 1.14 -12.86 6.82
CA LEU A 227 2.41 -12.99 7.53
C LEU A 227 2.33 -13.98 8.70
N SER A 228 1.26 -13.93 9.49
CA SER A 228 1.05 -14.83 10.62
C SER A 228 0.24 -16.07 10.24
N GLY A 229 -0.48 -16.02 9.13
CA GLY A 229 -1.47 -17.03 8.74
C GLY A 229 -2.69 -17.06 9.66
N THR A 230 -2.96 -15.97 10.38
CA THR A 230 -4.08 -15.85 11.33
C THR A 230 -5.10 -14.83 10.87
N THR A 231 -6.30 -14.88 11.44
CA THR A 231 -7.34 -13.87 11.20
C THR A 231 -7.45 -12.95 12.42
N ILE A 232 -7.63 -11.65 12.18
CA ILE A 232 -7.84 -10.65 13.22
C ILE A 232 -9.08 -9.81 12.91
N PRO A 233 -9.84 -9.37 13.93
CA PRO A 233 -10.90 -8.38 13.73
C PRO A 233 -10.28 -7.00 13.44
N VAL A 234 -10.82 -6.32 12.44
CA VAL A 234 -10.45 -4.95 12.07
C VAL A 234 -11.71 -4.10 11.99
N VAL A 235 -11.73 -3.02 12.76
CA VAL A 235 -12.86 -2.08 12.80
C VAL A 235 -12.56 -0.87 11.93
N PHE A 236 -13.48 -0.53 11.04
CA PHE A 236 -13.44 0.63 10.18
C PHE A 236 -14.51 1.61 10.63
N GLU A 237 -14.15 2.86 10.91
CA GLU A 237 -15.09 3.91 11.32
C GLU A 237 -14.88 5.17 10.47
N VAL A 238 -15.96 5.69 9.89
CA VAL A 238 -15.96 6.94 9.13
C VAL A 238 -16.19 8.09 10.09
N MET A 239 -15.16 8.91 10.28
CA MET A 239 -15.20 10.02 11.23
C MET A 239 -15.96 11.23 10.66
N GLY A 240 -15.92 11.39 9.34
CA GLY A 240 -16.59 12.47 8.63
C GLY A 240 -15.86 12.87 7.36
N ILE A 241 -16.27 14.01 6.78
CA ILE A 241 -15.64 14.58 5.59
C ILE A 241 -14.94 15.88 5.96
N GLU A 242 -13.66 16.01 5.60
CA GLU A 242 -12.83 17.19 5.86
C GLU A 242 -11.94 17.54 4.66
N GLU A 243 -11.34 18.73 4.68
CA GLU A 243 -10.38 19.15 3.65
C GLU A 243 -8.96 18.69 4.01
N VAL A 244 -8.32 17.98 3.09
CA VAL A 244 -6.96 17.46 3.25
C VAL A 244 -6.09 18.02 2.13
N THR A 245 -4.99 18.66 2.52
CA THR A 245 -4.00 19.20 1.58
C THR A 245 -2.79 18.26 1.49
N VAL A 246 -2.42 17.91 0.26
CA VAL A 246 -1.23 17.12 -0.09
C VAL A 246 -0.49 17.82 -1.24
N PRO A 247 0.71 17.38 -1.68
CA PRO A 247 1.44 18.04 -2.76
C PRO A 247 0.67 18.17 -4.10
N LEU A 248 -0.35 17.34 -4.30
CA LEU A 248 -1.21 17.39 -5.49
C LEU A 248 -2.36 18.40 -5.38
N GLY A 249 -2.57 19.03 -4.22
CA GLY A 249 -3.63 20.00 -3.98
C GLY A 249 -4.46 19.69 -2.74
N THR A 250 -5.59 20.38 -2.61
CA THR A 250 -6.55 20.22 -1.52
C THR A 250 -7.76 19.43 -2.00
N PHE A 251 -8.15 18.42 -1.23
CA PHE A 251 -9.23 17.50 -1.56
C PHE A 251 -10.24 17.44 -0.41
N ARG A 252 -11.53 17.30 -0.74
CA ARG A 252 -12.55 16.91 0.24
C ARG A 252 -12.46 15.40 0.43
N CYS A 253 -12.08 14.97 1.62
CA CYS A 253 -11.80 13.57 1.92
C CYS A 253 -12.70 13.06 3.04
N ALA A 254 -13.16 11.82 2.90
CA ALA A 254 -13.63 11.07 4.04
C ALA A 254 -12.44 10.61 4.88
N HIS A 255 -12.49 10.88 6.18
CA HIS A 255 -11.55 10.38 7.17
C HIS A 255 -12.07 9.06 7.74
N VAL A 256 -11.28 8.00 7.59
CA VAL A 256 -11.60 6.66 8.08
C VAL A 256 -10.55 6.24 9.11
N GLU A 257 -10.98 5.96 10.33
CA GLU A 257 -10.17 5.26 11.32
C GLU A 257 -10.24 3.75 11.07
N VAL A 258 -9.08 3.12 10.98
CA VAL A 258 -8.95 1.66 10.91
C VAL A 258 -8.25 1.20 12.17
N ARG A 259 -8.97 0.44 13.01
CA ARG A 259 -8.49 -0.05 14.30
C ARG A 259 -8.23 -1.55 14.24
N LEU A 260 -7.01 -1.92 14.62
CA LEU A 260 -6.57 -3.30 14.67
C LEU A 260 -5.48 -3.47 15.72
N ALA A 261 -5.48 -4.58 16.45
CA ALA A 261 -4.42 -4.95 17.39
C ALA A 261 -3.96 -3.82 18.35
N GLY A 262 -4.89 -3.00 18.85
CA GLY A 262 -4.60 -1.88 19.74
C GLY A 262 -3.98 -0.65 19.06
N GLN A 263 -3.90 -0.63 17.73
CA GLN A 263 -3.43 0.49 16.93
C GLN A 263 -4.59 1.12 16.15
N THR A 264 -4.48 2.43 15.93
CA THR A 264 -5.36 3.19 15.03
C THR A 264 -4.54 3.71 13.85
N GLN A 265 -5.00 3.42 12.64
CA GLN A 265 -4.50 4.00 11.40
C GLN A 265 -5.56 4.94 10.86
N HIS A 266 -5.14 6.02 10.21
CA HIS A 266 -6.06 7.01 9.63
C HIS A 266 -5.90 7.03 8.12
N PHE A 267 -6.97 6.72 7.40
CA PHE A 267 -7.04 6.78 5.94
C PHE A 267 -7.88 7.97 5.51
N TYR A 268 -7.47 8.62 4.42
CA TYR A 268 -8.18 9.72 3.81
C TYR A 268 -8.40 9.40 2.35
N VAL A 269 -9.67 9.26 1.96
CA VAL A 269 -10.07 9.00 0.58
C VAL A 269 -10.95 10.11 0.05
N THR A 270 -10.88 10.45 -1.25
CA THR A 270 -11.75 11.49 -1.82
C THR A 270 -13.23 11.15 -1.57
N ALA A 271 -14.03 12.18 -1.30
CA ALA A 271 -15.47 12.02 -1.08
C ALA A 271 -16.28 11.93 -2.39
N ASP A 272 -15.62 12.11 -3.54
CA ASP A 272 -16.21 11.94 -4.87
C ASP A 272 -16.29 10.45 -5.28
N GLU A 273 -16.80 10.21 -6.49
CA GLU A 273 -16.97 8.86 -7.03
C GLU A 273 -15.66 8.10 -7.23
N SER A 274 -14.52 8.79 -7.35
CA SER A 274 -13.22 8.14 -7.57
C SER A 274 -12.65 7.48 -6.32
N ARG A 275 -13.08 7.93 -5.13
CA ARG A 275 -12.67 7.38 -3.82
C ARG A 275 -11.15 7.18 -3.70
N ARG A 276 -10.34 8.08 -4.26
CA ARG A 276 -8.87 7.93 -4.36
C ARG A 276 -8.21 8.03 -3.00
N PHE A 277 -7.14 7.27 -2.78
CA PHE A 277 -6.28 7.46 -1.60
C PHE A 277 -5.57 8.82 -1.68
N ILE A 278 -5.78 9.66 -0.67
CA ILE A 278 -5.14 10.98 -0.57
C ILE A 278 -4.05 10.97 0.48
N LYS A 279 -4.34 10.46 1.68
CA LYS A 279 -3.42 10.43 2.80
C LYS A 279 -3.63 9.18 3.66
N LEU A 280 -2.56 8.69 4.25
CA LEU A 280 -2.55 7.68 5.30
C LEU A 280 -1.65 8.18 6.43
N LYS A 281 -2.08 8.02 7.68
CA LYS A 281 -1.28 8.27 8.87
C LYS A 281 -1.22 7.01 9.71
N VAL A 282 -0.01 6.51 9.96
CA VAL A 282 0.26 5.33 10.79
C VAL A 282 1.27 5.74 11.85
N GLY A 283 0.81 5.86 13.11
CA GLY A 283 1.60 6.49 14.16
C GLY A 283 2.00 7.92 13.76
N GLU A 284 3.31 8.19 13.79
CA GLU A 284 3.89 9.49 13.42
C GLU A 284 4.24 9.61 11.93
N VAL A 285 4.10 8.54 11.14
CA VAL A 285 4.43 8.57 9.71
C VAL A 285 3.24 9.10 8.92
N GLU A 286 3.49 10.15 8.13
CA GLU A 286 2.53 10.68 7.17
C GLU A 286 2.84 10.18 5.77
N ILE A 287 1.82 9.70 5.08
CA ILE A 287 1.94 9.09 3.75
C ILE A 287 0.96 9.82 2.84
N GLU A 288 1.46 10.61 1.90
CA GLU A 288 0.63 11.52 1.10
C GLU A 288 0.76 11.24 -0.38
N ALA A 289 -0.35 11.33 -1.11
CA ALA A 289 -0.38 11.16 -2.55
C ALA A 289 0.50 12.21 -3.26
N VAL A 290 1.33 11.75 -4.17
CA VAL A 290 2.24 12.54 -5.01
C VAL A 290 2.11 12.22 -6.50
N GLY A 291 1.31 11.22 -6.87
CA GLY A 291 0.93 10.98 -8.25
C GLY A 291 -0.34 10.14 -8.36
N PHE A 292 -1.16 10.43 -9.36
CA PHE A 292 -2.30 9.62 -9.79
C PHE A 292 -2.16 9.30 -11.26
N ALA A 293 -2.60 8.11 -11.64
CA ALA A 293 -2.66 7.71 -13.04
C ALA A 293 -3.73 6.65 -13.27
N ILE A 294 -4.17 6.55 -14.51
CA ILE A 294 -4.88 5.40 -15.04
C ILE A 294 -4.10 5.02 -16.30
N ARG A 295 -3.54 3.81 -16.33
CA ARG A 295 -2.68 3.32 -17.41
C ARG A 295 -3.04 1.88 -17.74
N GLU A 296 -3.45 1.68 -18.98
CA GLU A 296 -3.79 0.37 -19.49
C GLU A 296 -2.53 -0.40 -19.91
N ARG A 297 -2.66 -1.73 -19.95
CA ARG A 297 -1.56 -2.59 -20.38
C ARG A 297 -1.32 -2.42 -21.88
N GLY A 298 -0.07 -2.13 -22.25
CA GLY A 298 0.34 -1.92 -23.64
C GLY A 298 0.45 -0.46 -24.05
N GLU A 299 -0.01 0.47 -23.22
CA GLU A 299 0.28 1.89 -23.39
C GLU A 299 1.74 2.20 -23.01
N THR A 300 2.22 3.37 -23.40
CA THR A 300 3.46 3.97 -22.90
C THR A 300 3.17 5.36 -22.37
N TYR A 301 3.94 5.81 -21.38
CA TYR A 301 3.85 7.16 -20.86
C TYR A 301 5.22 7.77 -20.69
N ARG A 302 5.25 9.10 -20.78
CA ARG A 302 6.45 9.89 -20.68
C ARG A 302 6.83 10.14 -19.23
N VAL A 303 8.08 9.84 -18.89
CA VAL A 303 8.73 10.18 -17.62
C VAL A 303 9.81 11.21 -17.90
N GLU A 304 9.74 12.35 -17.24
CA GLU A 304 10.78 13.39 -17.29
C GLU A 304 11.48 13.52 -15.94
N ASN A 305 12.76 13.85 -15.96
CA ASN A 305 13.51 14.18 -14.76
C ASN A 305 14.16 15.55 -14.90
N ASP A 306 13.83 16.43 -13.95
CA ASP A 306 14.30 17.80 -13.96
C ASP A 306 15.75 17.97 -13.52
N THR A 307 16.23 17.09 -12.64
CA THR A 307 17.55 17.20 -12.02
C THR A 307 18.69 17.04 -13.04
N VAL A 308 18.52 16.15 -14.02
CA VAL A 308 19.52 15.91 -15.09
C VAL A 308 19.02 16.37 -16.46
N GLY A 309 17.71 16.59 -16.62
CA GLY A 309 17.12 17.07 -17.88
C GLY A 309 17.07 15.97 -18.94
N PHE A 310 16.34 14.90 -18.68
CA PHE A 310 16.07 13.83 -19.65
C PHE A 310 14.60 13.41 -19.63
N ALA A 311 14.21 12.69 -20.67
CA ALA A 311 12.91 12.03 -20.76
C ALA A 311 13.02 10.61 -21.30
N LEU A 312 12.06 9.76 -20.89
CA LEU A 312 11.91 8.36 -21.29
C LEU A 312 10.44 8.07 -21.61
N GLU A 313 10.18 7.19 -22.55
CA GLU A 313 8.87 6.54 -22.71
C GLU A 313 8.89 5.19 -21.99
N VAL A 314 8.03 5.03 -21.00
CA VAL A 314 7.97 3.88 -20.08
C VAL A 314 6.67 3.10 -20.31
N PRO A 315 6.68 1.75 -20.30
CA PRO A 315 5.46 0.95 -20.39
C PRO A 315 4.43 1.32 -19.32
N GLY A 316 3.15 1.38 -19.67
CA GLY A 316 2.06 1.76 -18.77
C GLY A 316 1.84 0.81 -17.59
N ASP A 317 2.31 -0.44 -17.70
CA ASP A 317 2.34 -1.43 -16.62
C ASP A 317 3.61 -1.35 -15.75
N TRP A 318 4.50 -0.39 -16.02
CA TRP A 318 5.65 -0.06 -15.17
C TRP A 318 5.41 1.23 -14.39
N THR A 319 5.65 1.19 -13.08
CA THR A 319 5.64 2.39 -12.24
C THR A 319 7.03 3.03 -12.22
N ALA A 320 7.12 4.33 -12.49
CA ALA A 320 8.33 5.12 -12.34
C ALA A 320 8.30 5.96 -11.05
N ILE A 321 9.36 5.87 -10.25
CA ILE A 321 9.50 6.59 -8.99
C ILE A 321 10.83 7.34 -8.99
N ASP A 322 10.75 8.68 -8.97
CA ASP A 322 11.91 9.56 -8.94
C ASP A 322 12.43 9.75 -7.52
N LEU A 323 13.65 9.28 -7.26
CA LEU A 323 14.35 9.38 -5.98
C LEU A 323 15.38 10.52 -5.94
N SER A 324 15.49 11.33 -7.00
CA SER A 324 16.55 12.34 -7.13
C SER A 324 16.52 13.37 -6.01
N GLY A 325 15.34 13.67 -5.47
CA GLY A 325 15.16 14.60 -4.34
C GLY A 325 15.51 14.03 -2.95
N ILE A 326 15.84 12.74 -2.82
CA ILE A 326 15.94 12.08 -1.51
C ILE A 326 17.36 12.11 -0.91
N ASN A 327 18.40 12.40 -1.70
CA ASN A 327 19.78 12.53 -1.19
C ASN A 327 20.62 13.62 -1.89
N GLY A 328 19.97 14.59 -2.54
CA GLY A 328 20.54 15.93 -2.80
C GLY A 328 21.87 16.04 -3.57
N HIS A 329 22.17 15.13 -4.50
CA HIS A 329 23.38 15.26 -5.32
C HIS A 329 23.10 16.07 -6.59
N GLN A 330 23.66 17.28 -6.68
CA GLN A 330 23.58 18.09 -7.89
C GLN A 330 24.07 17.31 -9.12
N GLY A 331 23.33 17.41 -10.21
CA GLY A 331 23.66 16.75 -11.48
C GLY A 331 23.56 15.22 -11.44
N ARG A 332 22.89 14.63 -10.44
CA ARG A 332 22.62 13.19 -10.38
C ARG A 332 21.14 12.92 -10.15
N ALA A 333 20.63 11.90 -10.82
CA ALA A 333 19.26 11.43 -10.63
C ALA A 333 19.22 9.91 -10.50
N ARG A 334 18.23 9.42 -9.77
CA ARG A 334 17.94 7.99 -9.64
C ARG A 334 16.44 7.76 -9.78
N ILE A 335 16.05 7.01 -10.79
CA ILE A 335 14.66 6.59 -11.01
C ILE A 335 14.58 5.09 -10.79
N LEU A 336 13.57 4.66 -10.06
CA LEU A 336 13.18 3.25 -9.98
C LEU A 336 12.07 2.99 -10.99
N LEU A 337 12.22 1.94 -11.80
CA LEU A 337 11.12 1.40 -12.61
C LEU A 337 10.69 0.07 -11.99
N ARG A 338 9.38 -0.19 -11.92
CA ARG A 338 8.83 -1.39 -11.28
C ARG A 338 7.77 -2.05 -12.15
N ASP A 339 7.98 -3.32 -12.47
CA ASP A 339 7.10 -4.17 -13.30
C ASP A 339 5.97 -4.78 -12.43
N GLY A 340 4.92 -3.99 -12.21
CA GLY A 340 3.75 -4.38 -11.42
C GLY A 340 4.11 -4.97 -10.05
N TRP A 341 3.67 -6.21 -9.80
CA TRP A 341 3.89 -6.92 -8.53
C TRP A 341 5.11 -7.87 -8.52
N ARG A 342 5.81 -8.04 -9.64
CA ARG A 342 6.90 -9.04 -9.71
C ARG A 342 8.11 -8.60 -8.88
N PRO A 343 8.82 -9.55 -8.23
CA PRO A 343 10.12 -9.26 -7.65
C PRO A 343 11.14 -8.98 -8.77
N GLY A 344 11.94 -7.94 -8.60
CA GLY A 344 12.96 -7.54 -9.57
C GLY A 344 13.19 -6.03 -9.55
N GLU A 345 14.45 -5.63 -9.75
CA GLU A 345 14.85 -4.22 -9.68
C GLU A 345 15.23 -3.69 -11.07
N ILE A 346 14.61 -2.57 -11.46
CA ILE A 346 15.08 -1.73 -12.55
C ILE A 346 15.45 -0.37 -11.97
N VAL A 347 16.69 0.05 -12.21
CA VAL A 347 17.20 1.37 -11.79
C VAL A 347 17.73 2.11 -13.01
N VAL A 348 17.37 3.39 -13.10
CA VAL A 348 17.99 4.34 -14.02
C VAL A 348 18.78 5.33 -13.19
N ASN A 349 20.11 5.26 -13.28
CA ASN A 349 20.99 6.28 -12.70
C ASN A 349 21.41 7.25 -13.79
N ALA A 350 21.26 8.54 -13.52
CA ALA A 350 21.60 9.58 -14.47
C ALA A 350 22.64 10.53 -13.87
N ARG A 351 23.51 11.06 -14.72
CA ARG A 351 24.53 12.03 -14.32
C ARG A 351 24.82 13.06 -15.40
N VAL A 352 25.12 14.28 -14.95
CA VAL A 352 25.75 15.33 -15.73
C VAL A 352 27.26 15.32 -15.46
N HIS A 353 28.05 15.41 -16.51
CA HIS A 353 29.50 15.53 -16.48
C HIS A 353 29.92 16.98 -16.70
N GLU A 354 31.09 17.35 -16.18
CA GLU A 354 31.62 18.72 -16.30
C GLU A 354 31.91 19.11 -17.75
N GLN A 355 32.37 18.17 -18.57
CA GLN A 355 32.71 18.39 -19.97
C GLN A 355 31.95 17.42 -20.88
N PRO A 356 31.55 17.87 -22.07
CA PRO A 356 31.00 16.98 -23.09
C PRO A 356 32.06 15.99 -23.57
N ALA A 357 31.64 14.84 -24.06
CA ALA A 357 32.51 13.91 -24.75
C ALA A 357 32.78 14.37 -26.20
N ASP A 358 34.00 14.11 -26.68
CA ASP A 358 34.34 14.30 -28.09
C ASP A 358 33.70 13.22 -28.99
N ASP A 359 33.50 12.03 -28.44
CA ASP A 359 32.87 10.88 -29.09
C ASP A 359 31.92 10.19 -28.10
N ASP A 360 30.62 10.34 -28.37
CA ASP A 360 29.57 9.78 -27.52
C ASP A 360 29.60 8.24 -27.46
N ALA A 361 29.96 7.58 -28.56
CA ALA A 361 30.01 6.12 -28.62
C ALA A 361 31.19 5.56 -27.83
N ALA A 362 32.37 6.20 -27.97
CA ALA A 362 33.53 5.85 -27.17
C ALA A 362 33.26 6.05 -25.67
N ARG A 363 32.64 7.18 -25.30
CA ARG A 363 32.28 7.45 -23.90
C ARG A 363 31.19 6.51 -23.38
N ALA A 364 30.17 6.18 -24.17
CA ALA A 364 29.17 5.20 -23.77
C ALA A 364 29.81 3.84 -23.45
N ARG A 365 30.78 3.41 -24.28
CA ARG A 365 31.53 2.17 -24.06
C ARG A 365 32.39 2.22 -22.79
N GLU A 366 33.18 3.28 -22.62
CA GLU A 366 34.03 3.50 -21.45
C GLU A 366 33.21 3.42 -20.15
N VAL A 367 32.04 4.08 -20.13
CA VAL A 367 31.16 4.08 -18.97
C VAL A 367 30.53 2.71 -18.72
N ALA A 368 30.16 1.99 -19.78
CA ALA A 368 29.60 0.64 -19.66
C ALA A 368 30.65 -0.34 -19.09
N ASP A 369 31.89 -0.31 -19.59
CA ASP A 369 32.99 -1.13 -19.06
C ASP A 369 33.24 -0.80 -17.58
N ALA A 370 33.34 0.47 -17.21
CA ALA A 370 33.54 0.89 -15.82
C ALA A 370 32.37 0.50 -14.88
N HIS A 371 31.13 0.56 -15.38
CA HIS A 371 29.94 0.15 -14.62
C HIS A 371 29.95 -1.36 -14.37
N VAL A 372 30.21 -2.15 -15.41
CA VAL A 372 30.34 -3.62 -15.32
C VAL A 372 31.46 -4.01 -14.36
N ASP A 373 32.63 -3.37 -14.42
CA ASP A 373 33.73 -3.61 -13.48
C ASP A 373 33.32 -3.32 -12.03
N SER A 374 32.53 -2.27 -11.82
CA SER A 374 31.99 -1.95 -10.48
C SER A 374 31.03 -3.04 -10.00
N LEU A 375 30.14 -3.50 -10.87
CA LEU A 375 29.19 -4.58 -10.57
C LEU A 375 29.90 -5.92 -10.31
N ALA A 376 30.94 -6.24 -11.10
CA ALA A 376 31.78 -7.42 -10.89
C ALA A 376 32.41 -7.42 -9.49
N LYS A 377 32.96 -6.28 -9.05
CA LYS A 377 33.56 -6.13 -7.71
C LYS A 377 32.55 -6.19 -6.57
N LYS A 378 31.35 -5.62 -6.75
CA LYS A 378 30.34 -5.49 -5.69
C LYS A 378 29.44 -6.71 -5.55
N LEU A 379 29.08 -7.33 -6.68
CA LEU A 379 28.04 -8.35 -6.77
C LEU A 379 28.54 -9.64 -7.44
N GLY A 380 29.81 -9.72 -7.86
CA GLY A 380 30.34 -10.90 -8.54
C GLY A 380 29.73 -11.12 -9.93
N VAL A 381 29.38 -10.04 -10.63
CA VAL A 381 28.83 -10.11 -11.99
C VAL A 381 29.86 -10.63 -12.99
N VAL A 382 29.46 -11.61 -13.80
CA VAL A 382 30.19 -12.10 -14.97
C VAL A 382 29.38 -11.77 -16.20
N VAL A 383 29.92 -10.92 -17.08
CA VAL A 383 29.26 -10.51 -18.33
C VAL A 383 29.47 -11.55 -19.41
N ASP A 384 28.43 -11.82 -20.18
CA ASP A 384 28.47 -12.71 -21.34
C ASP A 384 29.19 -11.98 -22.48
N PRO A 385 30.37 -12.42 -22.94
CA PRO A 385 31.19 -11.65 -23.90
C PRO A 385 30.49 -11.34 -25.23
N ASP A 386 29.60 -12.23 -25.68
CA ASP A 386 28.89 -12.06 -26.95
C ASP A 386 27.61 -11.21 -26.84
N SER A 387 27.25 -10.80 -25.61
CA SER A 387 26.04 -10.03 -25.33
C SER A 387 26.18 -8.53 -25.59
N TRP A 388 27.40 -8.03 -25.77
CA TRP A 388 27.65 -6.61 -26.01
C TRP A 388 27.00 -6.18 -27.33
N ARG A 389 26.24 -5.09 -27.27
CA ARG A 389 25.60 -4.46 -28.43
C ARG A 389 25.75 -2.95 -28.31
N SER A 390 26.05 -2.30 -29.42
CA SER A 390 26.08 -0.84 -29.54
C SER A 390 25.00 -0.40 -30.51
N PHE A 391 24.33 0.71 -30.23
CA PHE A 391 23.30 1.27 -31.09
C PHE A 391 23.14 2.78 -30.87
N ALA A 392 22.64 3.50 -31.87
CA ALA A 392 22.31 4.91 -31.75
C ALA A 392 20.92 5.11 -31.13
N VAL A 393 20.74 6.24 -30.45
CA VAL A 393 19.47 6.72 -29.88
C VAL A 393 19.38 8.23 -30.06
N ASP A 394 18.19 8.83 -29.91
CA ASP A 394 18.03 10.29 -30.03
C ASP A 394 18.92 11.07 -29.04
N ALA A 395 19.16 10.49 -27.86
CA ALA A 395 20.07 11.03 -26.84
C ALA A 395 21.57 10.80 -27.11
N GLY A 396 21.99 10.24 -28.25
CA GLY A 396 23.39 9.98 -28.59
C GLY A 396 23.68 8.51 -28.86
N ALA A 397 24.66 7.94 -28.16
CA ALA A 397 25.08 6.55 -28.33
C ALA A 397 24.72 5.68 -27.14
N ALA A 398 24.43 4.41 -27.40
CA ALA A 398 24.09 3.44 -26.38
C ALA A 398 24.89 2.15 -26.49
N VAL A 399 25.22 1.56 -25.34
CA VAL A 399 25.92 0.28 -25.21
C VAL A 399 25.17 -0.57 -24.19
N SER A 400 24.79 -1.80 -24.57
CA SER A 400 24.12 -2.76 -23.69
C SER A 400 24.90 -4.05 -23.57
N CYS A 401 24.82 -4.72 -22.43
CA CYS A 401 25.32 -6.08 -22.23
C CYS A 401 24.43 -6.86 -21.25
N ARG A 402 24.69 -8.16 -21.15
CA ARG A 402 24.03 -9.13 -20.26
C ARG A 402 25.05 -9.85 -19.41
N GLY A 403 24.64 -10.34 -18.26
CA GLY A 403 25.51 -11.10 -17.39
C GLY A 403 24.77 -11.90 -16.33
N THR A 404 25.56 -12.58 -15.52
CA THR A 404 25.12 -13.44 -14.43
C THR A 404 25.70 -12.92 -13.13
N ILE A 405 24.91 -12.91 -12.05
CA ILE A 405 25.35 -12.45 -10.73
C ILE A 405 25.69 -13.69 -9.89
N GLY A 406 26.99 -13.92 -9.64
CA GLY A 406 27.53 -14.97 -8.75
C GLY A 406 27.16 -16.43 -9.07
N ALA A 407 28.08 -17.38 -8.87
CA ALA A 407 27.81 -18.81 -9.05
C ALA A 407 26.99 -19.43 -7.90
N GLU A 408 27.11 -18.87 -6.68
CA GLU A 408 26.41 -19.36 -5.48
C GLU A 408 25.01 -18.75 -5.29
N SER A 409 24.69 -17.66 -6.00
CA SER A 409 23.45 -16.88 -5.90
C SER A 409 22.27 -17.44 -6.71
N GLY A 410 22.29 -18.73 -7.02
CA GLY A 410 21.17 -19.43 -7.67
C GLY A 410 20.85 -18.96 -9.10
N GLY A 411 21.80 -18.34 -9.81
CA GLY A 411 21.64 -18.01 -11.24
C GLY A 411 20.85 -16.73 -11.53
N GLN A 412 20.91 -15.71 -10.67
CA GLN A 412 20.37 -14.39 -11.00
C GLN A 412 21.04 -13.81 -12.25
N ARG A 413 20.25 -13.10 -13.06
CA ARG A 413 20.71 -12.47 -14.30
C ARG A 413 20.72 -10.96 -14.17
N LEU A 414 21.47 -10.33 -15.07
CA LEU A 414 21.59 -8.89 -15.18
C LEU A 414 21.51 -8.47 -16.65
N ALA A 415 20.84 -7.34 -16.89
CA ALA A 415 20.95 -6.58 -18.12
C ALA A 415 21.28 -5.13 -17.77
N THR A 416 22.21 -4.54 -18.50
CA THR A 416 22.49 -3.10 -18.37
C THR A 416 22.61 -2.47 -19.74
N THR A 417 22.15 -1.22 -19.81
CA THR A 417 22.23 -0.38 -21.00
C THR A 417 22.70 1.00 -20.54
N VAL A 418 23.77 1.50 -21.15
CA VAL A 418 24.30 2.84 -20.94
C VAL A 418 23.95 3.68 -22.15
N VAL A 419 23.42 4.87 -21.92
CA VAL A 419 23.17 5.89 -22.95
C VAL A 419 24.03 7.11 -22.61
N HIS A 420 24.75 7.65 -23.58
CA HIS A 420 25.55 8.86 -23.42
C HIS A 420 25.38 9.81 -24.61
N GLY A 421 25.37 11.10 -24.30
CA GLY A 421 25.27 12.17 -25.29
C GLY A 421 25.72 13.50 -24.71
N GLY A 422 26.66 14.15 -25.39
CA GLY A 422 27.26 15.40 -24.95
C GLY A 422 27.89 15.24 -23.58
N ASN A 423 27.33 15.90 -22.56
CA ASN A 423 27.82 15.82 -21.18
C ASN A 423 26.90 15.02 -20.24
N ARG A 424 26.00 14.18 -20.75
CA ARG A 424 25.01 13.47 -19.94
C ARG A 424 25.08 11.96 -20.15
N THR A 425 24.85 11.20 -19.08
CA THR A 425 24.78 9.74 -19.12
C THR A 425 23.55 9.24 -18.38
N LEU A 426 22.88 8.24 -18.95
CA LEU A 426 21.91 7.39 -18.28
C LEU A 426 22.45 5.95 -18.21
N ILE A 427 22.30 5.29 -17.06
CA ILE A 427 22.69 3.90 -16.82
C ILE A 427 21.46 3.15 -16.34
N PHE A 428 20.93 2.30 -17.21
CA PHE A 428 19.82 1.40 -16.94
C PHE A 428 20.38 0.09 -16.43
N THR A 429 19.93 -0.39 -15.27
CA THR A 429 20.34 -1.68 -14.70
C THR A 429 19.09 -2.44 -14.29
N LEU A 430 18.96 -3.65 -14.82
CA LEU A 430 17.92 -4.64 -14.52
C LEU A 430 18.60 -5.87 -13.92
N TYR A 431 18.15 -6.34 -12.76
CA TYR A 431 18.63 -7.60 -12.21
C TYR A 431 17.58 -8.32 -11.36
N GLY A 432 17.66 -9.64 -11.33
CA GLY A 432 16.70 -10.50 -10.63
C GLY A 432 16.76 -11.95 -11.11
N ALA A 433 15.66 -12.69 -10.91
CA ALA A 433 15.54 -14.07 -11.40
C ALA A 433 15.70 -14.14 -12.92
N ALA A 434 16.33 -15.22 -13.41
CA ALA A 434 16.69 -15.38 -14.82
C ALA A 434 15.51 -15.17 -15.78
N GLU A 435 14.40 -15.87 -15.56
CA GLU A 435 13.19 -15.76 -16.39
C GLU A 435 12.61 -14.34 -16.40
N TRP A 436 12.66 -13.64 -15.25
CA TRP A 436 12.16 -12.28 -15.16
C TRP A 436 13.06 -11.30 -15.92
N VAL A 437 14.38 -11.46 -15.84
CA VAL A 437 15.35 -10.63 -16.56
C VAL A 437 15.27 -10.89 -18.06
N GLU A 438 15.18 -12.14 -18.51
CA GLU A 438 15.05 -12.48 -19.93
C GLU A 438 13.80 -11.86 -20.55
N ARG A 439 12.68 -11.85 -19.82
CA ARG A 439 11.45 -11.19 -20.25
C ARG A 439 11.57 -9.66 -20.29
N ASN A 440 12.24 -9.05 -19.32
CA ASN A 440 12.25 -7.59 -19.16
C ASN A 440 13.45 -6.88 -19.80
N ALA A 441 14.53 -7.59 -20.15
CA ALA A 441 15.71 -6.98 -20.76
C ALA A 441 15.42 -6.35 -22.13
N PRO A 442 14.65 -6.97 -23.05
CA PRO A 442 14.25 -6.32 -24.29
C PRO A 442 13.37 -5.08 -24.05
N ARG A 443 12.51 -5.11 -23.03
CA ARG A 443 11.66 -3.96 -22.64
C ARG A 443 12.50 -2.82 -22.08
N LEU A 444 13.51 -3.12 -21.27
CA LEU A 444 14.48 -2.13 -20.78
C LEU A 444 15.22 -1.45 -21.93
N ASP A 445 15.68 -2.23 -22.90
CA ASP A 445 16.36 -1.69 -24.09
C ASP A 445 15.41 -0.81 -24.91
N ALA A 446 14.13 -1.17 -25.02
CA ALA A 446 13.12 -0.35 -25.68
C ALA A 446 12.95 1.01 -24.95
N VAL A 447 12.89 1.02 -23.62
CA VAL A 447 12.87 2.27 -22.83
C VAL A 447 14.14 3.08 -23.07
N ALA A 448 15.32 2.45 -23.00
CA ALA A 448 16.59 3.15 -23.22
C ALA A 448 16.69 3.77 -24.62
N ARG A 449 16.09 3.14 -25.65
CA ARG A 449 16.03 3.69 -27.01
C ARG A 449 15.20 4.96 -27.13
N THR A 450 14.26 5.16 -26.22
CA THR A 450 13.40 6.37 -26.21
C THR A 450 14.05 7.55 -25.50
N ALA A 451 15.23 7.36 -24.91
CA ALA A 451 15.92 8.40 -24.15
C ALA A 451 16.16 9.66 -24.99
N ARG A 452 15.81 10.80 -24.41
CA ARG A 452 16.08 12.13 -24.95
C ARG A 452 16.68 13.01 -23.86
N PHE A 453 17.71 13.78 -24.22
CA PHE A 453 18.19 14.87 -23.37
C PHE A 453 17.41 16.13 -23.72
N LEU A 454 16.85 16.77 -22.69
CA LEU A 454 16.03 17.96 -22.85
C LEU A 454 16.97 19.17 -22.96
N GLU A 455 16.69 20.05 -23.93
CA GLU A 455 17.27 21.39 -23.94
C GLU A 455 16.66 22.17 -22.77
N ARG A 456 17.52 22.74 -21.91
CA ARG A 456 17.11 23.56 -20.77
C ARG A 456 17.96 24.81 -20.73
#